data_AF-A0A520C2B6-F1
#
_entry.id   AF-A0A520C2B6-F1
#
_cell.length_a   1.000
_cell.length_b   1.000
_cell.length_c   1.000
_cell.angle_alpha   90.00
_cell.angle_beta   90.00
_cell.angle_gamma   90.00
#
_symmetry.space_group_name_H-M   'P 1'
#
loop_
_entity.id
_entity.type
_entity.pdbx_description
1 polymer ?
#
loop_
_entity_poly.entity_id
_entity_poly.type
_entity_poly.pdbx_seq_one_letter_code
_entity_poly.pdbx_strand_id
1 'polypeptide(L)'
;MKKYLIILLCVIGSSAFAQKTSLKPFAFLAGSWEMKTKKGKIVETWVKSKDSLNGKSYRHNLSGDSVLTEAVVIKHVNGLLSYCVTGFEQNNLGTTKFKLIASANNTYVFENKTHDFPQRIVYQKKGKDQILAWIEGKLNGKKMKSEFPYNRRK
;
A
#
# COMPACT_ATOMS: atom_id res chain seq x y z
N MET A 1 -41.51 50.48 -21.95
CA MET A 1 -41.43 49.02 -22.16
C MET A 1 -40.20 48.48 -21.42
N LYS A 2 -40.37 47.97 -20.20
CA LYS A 2 -39.26 47.45 -19.38
C LYS A 2 -38.95 46.01 -19.80
N LYS A 3 -37.79 45.77 -20.40
CA LYS A 3 -37.29 44.43 -20.71
C LYS A 3 -36.57 43.89 -19.46
N TYR A 4 -37.15 42.87 -18.83
CA TYR A 4 -36.46 42.10 -17.79
C TYR A 4 -35.61 41.02 -18.47
N LEU A 5 -34.29 41.10 -18.29
CA LEU A 5 -33.34 40.08 -18.70
C LEU A 5 -33.26 39.04 -17.58
N ILE A 6 -33.83 37.85 -17.81
CA ILE A 6 -33.73 36.71 -16.90
C ILE A 6 -32.38 36.04 -17.16
N ILE A 7 -31.44 36.16 -16.22
CA ILE A 7 -30.19 35.39 -16.22
C ILE A 7 -30.49 34.02 -15.62
N LEU A 8 -30.45 32.98 -16.46
CA LEU A 8 -30.54 31.59 -16.05
C LEU A 8 -29.19 31.17 -15.44
N LEU A 9 -29.13 31.10 -14.10
CA LEU A 9 -27.96 30.62 -13.37
C LEU A 9 -27.89 29.08 -13.48
N CYS A 10 -27.11 28.59 -14.44
CA CYS A 10 -26.86 27.17 -14.60
C CYS A 10 -25.89 26.69 -13.50
N VAL A 11 -26.44 26.14 -12.41
CA VAL A 11 -25.66 25.48 -11.36
C VAL A 11 -25.19 24.14 -11.91
N ILE A 12 -24.00 24.12 -12.50
CA ILE A 12 -23.33 22.88 -12.88
C ILE A 12 -22.80 22.25 -11.58
N GLY A 13 -23.63 21.43 -10.95
CA GLY A 13 -23.23 20.56 -9.86
C GLY A 13 -22.15 19.62 -10.36
N SER A 14 -20.89 19.90 -10.02
CA SER A 14 -19.78 18.99 -10.27
C SER A 14 -19.90 17.82 -9.28
N SER A 15 -20.71 16.83 -9.62
CA SER A 15 -20.65 15.52 -8.98
C SER A 15 -19.31 14.91 -9.36
N ALA A 16 -18.31 15.15 -8.51
CA ALA A 16 -17.07 14.40 -8.55
C ALA A 16 -17.42 12.93 -8.25
N PHE A 17 -17.66 12.16 -9.31
CA PHE A 17 -17.70 10.70 -9.22
C PHE A 17 -16.38 10.28 -8.59
N ALA A 18 -16.43 9.80 -7.34
CA ALA A 18 -15.29 9.22 -6.67
C ALA A 18 -14.88 7.98 -7.47
N GLN A 19 -13.98 8.15 -8.43
CA GLN A 19 -13.48 7.06 -9.24
C GLN A 19 -12.77 6.09 -8.29
N LYS A 20 -13.37 4.90 -8.10
CA LYS A 20 -12.79 3.85 -7.27
C LYS A 20 -11.38 3.54 -7.79
N THR A 21 -10.35 3.92 -7.04
CA THR A 21 -8.95 3.76 -7.45
C THR A 21 -8.69 2.30 -7.81
N SER A 22 -8.30 2.02 -9.04
CA SER A 22 -8.11 0.64 -9.50
C SER A 22 -6.95 -0.06 -8.77
N LEU A 23 -7.04 -1.38 -8.60
CA LEU A 23 -5.92 -2.23 -8.18
C LEU A 23 -4.90 -2.49 -9.32
N LYS A 24 -5.25 -2.20 -10.58
CA LYS A 24 -4.39 -2.44 -11.75
C LYS A 24 -2.96 -1.89 -11.60
N PRO A 25 -2.72 -0.68 -11.08
CA PRO A 25 -1.38 -0.14 -10.90
C PRO A 25 -0.50 -0.96 -9.95
N PHE A 26 -1.09 -1.76 -9.04
CA PHE A 26 -0.36 -2.59 -8.08
C PHE A 26 -0.01 -3.98 -8.62
N ALA A 27 -0.38 -4.30 -9.86
CA ALA A 27 -0.07 -5.59 -10.49
C ALA A 27 1.44 -5.91 -10.50
N PHE A 28 2.30 -4.88 -10.45
CA PHE A 28 3.75 -5.09 -10.38
C PHE A 28 4.19 -5.85 -9.13
N LEU A 29 3.46 -5.72 -8.00
CA LEU A 29 3.80 -6.39 -6.74
C LEU A 29 3.58 -7.90 -6.81
N ALA A 30 2.70 -8.40 -7.68
CA ALA A 30 2.39 -9.83 -7.77
C ALA A 30 3.65 -10.68 -8.01
N GLY A 31 3.74 -11.80 -7.29
CA GLY A 31 4.90 -12.70 -7.32
C GLY A 31 5.68 -12.72 -6.01
N SER A 32 6.92 -13.21 -6.08
CA SER A 32 7.82 -13.33 -4.93
C SER A 32 9.02 -12.39 -5.05
N TRP A 33 9.36 -11.75 -3.94
CA TRP A 33 10.39 -10.74 -3.79
C TRP A 33 11.34 -11.14 -2.68
N GLU A 34 12.63 -10.90 -2.86
CA GLU A 34 13.67 -11.28 -1.90
C GLU A 34 14.62 -10.13 -1.64
N MET A 35 14.94 -9.94 -0.37
CA MET A 35 15.97 -9.03 0.13
C MET A 35 16.94 -9.84 0.99
N LYS A 36 18.24 -9.72 0.71
CA LYS A 36 19.29 -10.29 1.56
C LYS A 36 19.54 -9.40 2.77
N THR A 37 19.85 -10.00 3.89
CA THR A 37 20.23 -9.33 5.13
C THR A 37 21.47 -9.99 5.72
N LYS A 38 22.12 -9.36 6.71
CA LYS A 38 23.26 -9.97 7.41
C LYS A 38 22.90 -11.29 8.13
N LYS A 39 21.62 -11.51 8.44
CA LYS A 39 21.13 -12.65 9.25
C LYS A 39 20.35 -13.69 8.43
N GLY A 40 20.41 -13.62 7.09
CA GLY A 40 19.60 -14.44 6.20
C GLY A 40 18.88 -13.58 5.18
N LYS A 41 17.58 -13.74 5.03
CA LYS A 41 16.81 -12.99 4.01
C LYS A 41 15.38 -12.72 4.44
N ILE A 42 14.75 -11.76 3.77
CA ILE A 42 13.31 -11.52 3.85
C ILE A 42 12.73 -11.84 2.48
N VAL A 43 11.65 -12.63 2.48
CA VAL A 43 10.89 -12.98 1.28
C VAL A 43 9.48 -12.46 1.43
N GLU A 44 9.03 -11.68 0.46
CA GLU A 44 7.68 -11.14 0.41
C GLU A 44 6.94 -11.72 -0.79
N THR A 45 5.74 -12.28 -0.57
CA THR A 45 4.93 -12.87 -1.62
C THR A 45 3.60 -12.15 -1.73
N TRP A 46 3.19 -11.83 -2.95
CA TRP A 46 1.93 -11.17 -3.25
C TRP A 46 1.10 -11.99 -4.21
N VAL A 47 -0.14 -12.28 -3.79
CA VAL A 47 -1.11 -13.04 -4.57
C VAL A 47 -2.31 -12.16 -4.87
N LYS A 48 -2.63 -12.04 -6.16
CA LYS A 48 -3.81 -11.30 -6.62
C LYS A 48 -5.06 -12.15 -6.43
N SER A 49 -6.07 -11.55 -5.83
CA SER A 49 -7.44 -12.06 -5.79
C SER A 49 -8.35 -11.15 -6.63
N LYS A 50 -9.65 -11.47 -6.69
CA LYS A 50 -10.63 -10.72 -7.48
C LYS A 50 -10.61 -9.21 -7.17
N ASP A 51 -10.69 -8.88 -5.89
CA ASP A 51 -10.84 -7.50 -5.39
C ASP A 51 -9.75 -7.09 -4.39
N SER A 52 -8.64 -7.84 -4.33
CA SER A 52 -7.55 -7.57 -3.41
C SER A 52 -6.20 -8.08 -3.90
N LEU A 53 -5.13 -7.61 -3.26
CA LEU A 53 -3.78 -8.16 -3.36
C LEU A 53 -3.33 -8.56 -1.95
N ASN A 54 -3.05 -9.82 -1.73
CA ASN A 54 -2.70 -10.37 -0.41
C ASN A 54 -1.19 -10.56 -0.32
N GLY A 55 -0.57 -9.95 0.69
CA GLY A 55 0.87 -9.96 0.92
C GLY A 55 1.23 -10.80 2.15
N LYS A 56 2.33 -11.54 2.07
CA LYS A 56 2.94 -12.22 3.22
C LYS A 56 4.44 -11.99 3.22
N SER A 57 5.01 -11.66 4.38
CA SER A 57 6.45 -11.48 4.56
C SER A 57 7.01 -12.54 5.48
N TYR A 58 8.10 -13.18 5.05
CA TYR A 58 8.79 -14.25 5.76
C TYR A 58 10.23 -13.83 6.01
N ARG A 59 10.71 -14.00 7.24
CA ARG A 59 12.13 -13.89 7.56
C ARG A 59 12.74 -15.28 7.61
N HIS A 60 13.76 -15.50 6.79
CA HIS A 60 14.57 -16.70 6.81
C HIS A 60 15.89 -16.44 7.53
N ASN A 61 16.27 -17.33 8.44
CA ASN A 61 17.60 -17.30 9.06
C ASN A 61 18.66 -17.91 8.11
N LEU A 62 19.92 -17.95 8.55
CA LEU A 62 21.02 -18.53 7.77
C LEU A 62 20.91 -20.06 7.62
N SER A 63 20.24 -20.75 8.56
CA SER A 63 20.01 -22.19 8.53
C SER A 63 18.88 -22.61 7.58
N GLY A 64 18.09 -21.65 7.09
CA GLY A 64 16.97 -21.88 6.16
C GLY A 64 15.59 -21.84 6.82
N ASP A 65 15.51 -21.84 8.15
CA ASP A 65 14.23 -21.75 8.88
C ASP A 65 13.54 -20.43 8.58
N SER A 66 12.21 -20.47 8.44
CA SER A 66 11.41 -19.29 8.10
C SER A 66 10.35 -19.02 9.16
N VAL A 67 10.18 -17.75 9.52
CA VAL A 67 9.06 -17.27 10.32
C VAL A 67 8.25 -16.27 9.52
N LEU A 68 6.93 -16.43 9.52
CA LEU A 68 6.02 -15.43 8.96
C LEU A 68 6.03 -14.21 9.88
N THR A 69 6.40 -13.05 9.35
CA THR A 69 6.51 -11.80 10.13
C THR A 69 5.34 -10.86 9.90
N GLU A 70 4.71 -10.92 8.73
CA GLU A 70 3.61 -10.02 8.38
C GLU A 70 2.64 -10.70 7.40
N ALA A 71 1.35 -10.40 7.54
CA ALA A 71 0.33 -10.73 6.56
C ALA A 71 -0.60 -9.53 6.39
N VAL A 72 -0.83 -9.16 5.13
CA VAL A 72 -1.48 -7.91 4.75
C VAL A 72 -2.38 -8.09 3.54
N VAL A 73 -3.29 -7.14 3.35
CA VAL A 73 -4.12 -7.07 2.17
C VAL A 73 -4.25 -5.64 1.68
N ILE A 74 -4.02 -5.42 0.39
CA ILE A 74 -4.37 -4.17 -0.30
C ILE A 74 -5.76 -4.37 -0.91
N LYS A 75 -6.75 -3.62 -0.40
CA LYS A 75 -8.16 -3.70 -0.84
C LYS A 75 -8.87 -2.37 -0.66
N HIS A 76 -10.06 -2.24 -1.22
CA HIS A 76 -10.94 -1.10 -0.91
C HIS A 76 -11.61 -1.29 0.45
N VAL A 77 -11.55 -0.25 1.28
CA VAL A 77 -12.29 -0.11 2.54
C VAL A 77 -13.06 1.21 2.45
N ASN A 78 -14.39 1.16 2.54
CA ASN A 78 -15.26 2.33 2.41
C ASN A 78 -14.96 3.18 1.15
N GLY A 79 -14.76 2.50 0.01
CA GLY A 79 -14.44 3.14 -1.27
C GLY A 79 -12.98 3.58 -1.45
N LEU A 80 -12.15 3.51 -0.40
CA LEU A 80 -10.75 3.96 -0.43
C LEU A 80 -9.80 2.77 -0.49
N LEU A 81 -8.84 2.81 -1.42
CA LEU A 81 -7.81 1.78 -1.47
C LEU A 81 -6.89 1.90 -0.25
N SER A 82 -6.71 0.80 0.47
CA SER A 82 -6.02 0.75 1.75
C SER A 82 -5.11 -0.46 1.85
N TYR A 83 -3.95 -0.28 2.50
CA TYR A 83 -3.08 -1.34 2.98
C TYR A 83 -3.53 -1.73 4.39
N CYS A 84 -3.99 -2.96 4.56
CA CYS A 84 -4.56 -3.45 5.81
C CYS A 84 -3.67 -4.54 6.41
N VAL A 85 -3.21 -4.35 7.64
CA VAL A 85 -2.44 -5.35 8.39
C VAL A 85 -3.42 -6.31 9.06
N THR A 86 -3.48 -7.55 8.59
CA THR A 86 -4.48 -8.54 9.04
C THR A 86 -3.96 -9.47 10.13
N GLY A 87 -2.65 -9.45 10.42
CA GLY A 87 -2.07 -10.46 11.32
C GLY A 87 -2.29 -11.88 10.76
N PHE A 88 -2.19 -12.89 11.63
CA PHE A 88 -2.17 -14.30 11.21
C PHE A 88 -3.55 -14.95 11.02
N GLU A 89 -4.65 -14.26 11.33
CA GLU A 89 -6.00 -14.86 11.35
C GLU A 89 -6.77 -14.72 10.03
N GLN A 90 -7.51 -15.78 9.69
CA GLN A 90 -8.11 -15.98 8.38
C GLN A 90 -9.33 -15.08 8.06
N ASN A 91 -9.81 -14.26 9.01
CA ASN A 91 -10.95 -13.34 8.84
C ASN A 91 -10.70 -11.93 9.41
N ASN A 92 -9.45 -11.59 9.74
CA ASN A 92 -9.15 -10.28 10.33
C ASN A 92 -9.38 -9.17 9.29
N LEU A 93 -10.26 -8.22 9.63
CA LEU A 93 -10.61 -7.06 8.79
C LEU A 93 -9.47 -6.04 8.63
N GLY A 94 -8.31 -6.32 9.24
CA GLY A 94 -7.16 -5.45 9.36
C GLY A 94 -7.30 -4.58 10.60
N THR A 95 -6.52 -4.85 11.64
CA THR A 95 -6.49 -4.04 12.88
C THR A 95 -5.94 -2.65 12.61
N THR A 96 -4.98 -2.55 11.68
CA THR A 96 -4.38 -1.30 11.25
C THR A 96 -4.56 -1.11 9.74
N LYS A 97 -5.00 0.08 9.34
CA LYS A 97 -5.27 0.43 7.94
C LYS A 97 -4.51 1.70 7.56
N PHE A 98 -3.85 1.68 6.42
CA PHE A 98 -3.17 2.82 5.82
C PHE A 98 -3.84 3.17 4.50
N LYS A 99 -4.36 4.38 4.36
CA LYS A 99 -5.06 4.84 3.16
C LYS A 99 -4.05 5.20 2.08
N LEU A 100 -4.30 4.84 0.82
CA LEU A 100 -3.53 5.36 -0.30
C LEU A 100 -3.74 6.89 -0.43
N ILE A 101 -2.68 7.66 -0.23
CA ILE A 101 -2.71 9.13 -0.34
C ILE A 101 -2.03 9.66 -1.61
N ALA A 102 -1.13 8.87 -2.22
CA ALA A 102 -0.45 9.27 -3.44
C ALA A 102 -0.11 8.05 -4.32
N SER A 103 -0.20 8.24 -5.62
CA SER A 103 0.16 7.28 -6.66
C SER A 103 0.72 8.06 -7.86
N ALA A 104 2.02 8.31 -7.86
CA ALA A 104 2.71 9.07 -8.90
C ALA A 104 4.13 8.55 -9.10
N ASN A 105 4.68 8.69 -10.31
CA ASN A 105 6.07 8.32 -10.60
C ASN A 105 6.43 6.89 -10.12
N ASN A 106 5.56 5.92 -10.41
CA ASN A 106 5.70 4.52 -9.98
C ASN A 106 5.84 4.32 -8.46
N THR A 107 5.40 5.29 -7.67
CA THR A 107 5.50 5.32 -6.20
C THR A 107 4.11 5.42 -5.58
N TYR A 108 3.82 4.56 -4.63
CA TYR A 108 2.52 4.40 -3.99
C TYR A 108 2.67 4.56 -2.48
N VAL A 109 2.04 5.61 -1.93
CA VAL A 109 2.18 5.98 -0.52
C VAL A 109 0.87 5.68 0.20
N PHE A 110 0.93 4.74 1.14
CA PHE A 110 -0.13 4.48 2.10
C PHE A 110 0.18 5.19 3.41
N GLU A 111 -0.80 5.84 4.02
CA GLU A 111 -0.62 6.64 5.24
C GLU A 111 -1.68 6.35 6.30
N ASN A 112 -1.24 6.30 7.55
CA ASN A 112 -2.04 6.37 8.75
C ASN A 112 -1.31 7.23 9.79
N LYS A 113 -1.67 8.51 9.89
CA LYS A 113 -1.01 9.45 10.81
C LYS A 113 -1.23 9.13 12.29
N THR A 114 -2.29 8.39 12.63
CA THR A 114 -2.63 8.04 14.02
C THR A 114 -1.90 6.78 14.51
N HIS A 115 -1.24 6.04 13.61
CA HIS A 115 -0.39 4.93 13.99
C HIS A 115 0.92 5.45 14.61
N ASP A 116 1.46 4.73 15.58
CA ASP A 116 2.68 5.12 16.31
C ASP A 116 3.91 5.02 15.40
N PHE A 117 4.21 3.84 14.87
CA PHE A 117 5.18 3.63 13.82
C PHE A 117 4.91 2.29 13.11
N PRO A 118 4.92 2.24 11.77
CA PRO A 118 5.13 3.36 10.86
C PRO A 118 3.86 4.20 10.68
N GLN A 119 4.02 5.41 10.16
CA GLN A 119 2.89 6.26 9.74
C GLN A 119 2.66 6.18 8.24
N ARG A 120 3.69 5.78 7.48
CA ARG A 120 3.61 5.56 6.04
C ARG A 120 4.28 4.26 5.64
N ILE A 121 3.68 3.63 4.65
CA ILE A 121 4.20 2.46 3.95
C ILE A 121 4.24 2.83 2.47
N VAL A 122 5.42 2.70 1.86
CA VAL A 122 5.63 3.15 0.49
C VAL A 122 6.21 2.02 -0.34
N TYR A 123 5.66 1.84 -1.54
CA TYR A 123 6.21 0.96 -2.56
C TYR A 123 6.57 1.75 -3.80
N GLN A 124 7.78 1.56 -4.30
CA GLN A 124 8.26 2.12 -5.55
C GLN A 124 8.67 1.00 -6.51
N LYS A 125 8.08 0.96 -7.70
CA LYS A 125 8.52 0.08 -8.77
C LYS A 125 9.78 0.67 -9.40
N LYS A 126 10.93 0.02 -9.20
CA LYS A 126 12.23 0.44 -9.74
C LYS A 126 12.55 -0.19 -11.09
N GLY A 127 11.96 -1.34 -11.39
CA GLY A 127 12.11 -2.05 -12.66
C GLY A 127 11.13 -3.21 -12.77
N LYS A 128 11.37 -4.11 -13.72
CA LYS A 128 10.60 -5.36 -13.87
C LYS A 128 10.78 -6.28 -12.65
N ASP A 129 12.03 -6.35 -12.18
CA ASP A 129 12.49 -7.29 -11.17
C ASP A 129 13.07 -6.59 -9.93
N GLN A 130 12.76 -5.30 -9.74
CA GLN A 130 13.21 -4.51 -8.60
C GLN A 130 12.07 -3.67 -8.04
N ILE A 131 11.89 -3.76 -6.72
CA ILE A 131 11.02 -2.86 -5.97
C ILE A 131 11.80 -2.31 -4.78
N LEU A 132 11.52 -1.06 -4.43
CA LEU A 132 11.95 -0.47 -3.18
C LEU A 132 10.70 -0.25 -2.33
N ALA A 133 10.62 -0.95 -1.21
CA ALA A 133 9.63 -0.64 -0.18
C ALA A 133 10.32 0.12 0.95
N TRP A 134 9.59 0.99 1.65
CA TRP A 134 10.05 1.53 2.91
C TRP A 134 8.90 1.89 3.82
N ILE A 135 9.20 1.94 5.11
CA ILE A 135 8.30 2.46 6.12
C ILE A 135 8.94 3.70 6.74
N GLU A 136 8.13 4.72 7.01
CA GLU A 136 8.57 5.95 7.64
C GLU A 136 7.54 6.50 8.63
N GLY A 137 7.99 7.30 9.58
CA GLY A 137 7.15 7.91 10.60
C GLY A 137 7.97 8.52 11.73
N LYS A 138 7.30 8.89 12.82
CA LYS A 138 7.94 9.33 14.05
C LYS A 138 7.80 8.26 15.13
N LEU A 139 8.91 7.81 15.71
CA LEU A 139 8.92 6.95 16.90
C LEU A 139 9.55 7.75 18.05
N ASN A 140 8.83 7.94 19.17
CA ASN A 140 9.26 8.75 20.30
C ASN A 140 9.76 10.15 19.90
N GLY A 141 9.02 10.82 19.00
CA GLY A 141 9.34 12.15 18.46
C GLY A 141 10.45 12.19 17.40
N LYS A 142 11.22 11.11 17.22
CA LYS A 142 12.30 11.03 16.22
C LYS A 142 11.79 10.48 14.90
N LYS A 143 12.15 11.12 13.79
CA LYS A 143 11.86 10.60 12.45
C LYS A 143 12.68 9.34 12.20
N MET A 144 12.00 8.26 11.81
CA MET A 144 12.58 6.98 11.50
C MET A 144 12.19 6.55 10.09
N LYS A 145 13.10 5.88 9.38
CA LYS A 145 12.87 5.28 8.08
C LYS A 145 13.59 3.95 8.00
N SER A 146 12.94 2.92 7.45
CA SER A 146 13.55 1.62 7.15
C SER A 146 13.23 1.24 5.71
N GLU A 147 14.27 0.96 4.93
CA GLU A 147 14.16 0.61 3.52
C GLU A 147 14.34 -0.90 3.31
N PHE A 148 13.61 -1.42 2.33
CA PHE A 148 13.56 -2.83 1.96
C PHE A 148 13.74 -2.92 0.43
N PRO A 149 15.00 -2.92 -0.06
CA PRO A 149 15.29 -3.11 -1.47
C PRO A 149 15.13 -4.59 -1.83
N TYR A 150 14.08 -4.92 -2.59
CA TYR A 150 13.83 -6.28 -3.02
C TYR A 150 14.15 -6.49 -4.50
N ASN A 151 14.61 -7.70 -4.81
CA ASN A 151 14.71 -8.21 -6.16
C ASN A 151 13.67 -9.32 -6.36
N ARG A 152 13.15 -9.47 -7.57
CA ARG A 152 12.23 -10.56 -7.89
C ARG A 152 12.96 -11.90 -7.73
N ARG A 153 12.31 -12.83 -7.05
CA ARG A 153 12.79 -14.21 -6.96
C ARG A 153 12.50 -14.90 -8.30
N LYS A 154 13.56 -15.33 -8.98
CA LYS A 154 13.47 -16.13 -10.21
C LYS A 154 13.16 -17.58 -9.88
#